data_AF-A0A6A5B0A8-F1
#
_entry.id   AF-A0A6A5B0A8-F1
#
_cell.length_a   1.000
_cell.length_b   1.000
_cell.length_c   1.000
_cell.angle_alpha   90.00
_cell.angle_beta   90.00
_cell.angle_gamma   90.00
#
_symmetry.space_group_name_H-M   'P 1'
#
loop_
_entity.id
_entity.type
_entity.pdbx_description
1 polymer ?
#
loop_
_entity_poly.entity_id
_entity_poly.type
_entity_poly.pdbx_seq_one_letter_code
_entity_poly.pdbx_strand_id
1 'polypeptide(L)'
;MHKAKLAACGRLPDVVLPGRDVVDAGILLLQTTDMEEKVEELAAEISAALDMGEFCSQIERLGVDDELDEDFLEILGLDIE
;
A
#
# COMPACT_ATOMS: atom_id res chain seq x y z
N MET A 1 -0.43 24.59 25.92
CA MET A 1 0.46 25.41 26.80
C MET A 1 1.31 24.60 27.79
N HIS A 2 1.04 23.31 28.05
CA HIS A 2 1.81 22.54 29.04
C HIS A 2 3.22 22.15 28.58
N LYS A 3 3.40 21.77 27.30
CA LYS A 3 4.69 21.35 26.74
C LYS A 3 5.74 22.47 26.73
N ALA A 4 5.34 23.68 26.30
CA ALA A 4 6.23 24.85 26.29
C ALA A 4 6.69 25.25 27.69
N LYS A 5 5.81 25.15 28.70
CA LYS A 5 6.18 25.38 30.10
C LYS A 5 7.15 24.31 30.63
N LEU A 6 6.90 23.03 30.34
CA LEU A 6 7.80 21.95 30.75
C LEU A 6 9.18 22.07 30.10
N ALA A 7 9.24 22.46 28.82
CA ALA A 7 10.48 22.73 28.10
C ALA A 7 11.25 23.91 28.73
N ALA A 8 10.57 25.04 28.99
CA ALA A 8 11.18 26.21 29.60
C ALA A 8 11.70 25.96 31.04
N CYS A 9 11.13 25.00 31.75
CA CYS A 9 11.56 24.61 33.10
C CYS A 9 12.56 23.43 33.11
N GLY A 10 13.07 22.98 31.95
CA GLY A 10 14.01 21.85 31.86
C GLY A 10 13.43 20.50 32.30
N ARG A 11 12.09 20.37 32.32
CA ARG A 11 11.35 19.17 32.78
C ARG A 11 10.74 18.37 31.65
N LEU A 12 10.91 18.81 30.40
CA LEU A 12 10.54 18.02 29.24
C LEU A 12 11.69 17.06 28.95
N PRO A 13 11.49 15.73 29.04
CA PRO A 13 12.54 14.77 28.70
C PRO A 13 12.81 14.78 27.20
N ASP A 14 14.08 14.66 26.82
CA ASP A 14 14.51 14.60 25.41
C ASP A 14 14.06 13.29 24.74
N VAL A 15 13.96 12.21 25.52
CA VAL A 15 13.53 10.90 25.07
C VAL A 15 12.58 10.30 26.11
N VAL A 16 11.45 9.78 25.64
CA VAL A 16 10.56 8.95 26.46
C VAL A 16 10.77 7.50 26.02
N LEU A 17 11.30 6.69 26.92
CA LEU A 17 11.46 5.27 26.66
C LEU A 17 10.10 4.57 26.75
N PRO A 18 9.83 3.57 25.87
CA PRO A 18 8.64 2.77 25.98
C PRO A 18 8.63 2.02 27.31
N GLY A 19 7.42 1.77 27.82
CA GLY A 19 7.22 0.90 28.98
C GLY A 19 7.75 -0.50 28.70
N ARG A 20 8.26 -1.16 29.74
CA ARG A 20 8.81 -2.52 29.62
C ARG A 20 7.77 -3.51 29.09
N ASP A 21 6.51 -3.34 29.51
CA ASP A 21 5.35 -4.09 29.03
C ASP A 21 5.15 -3.96 27.51
N VAL A 22 5.32 -2.74 26.97
CA VAL A 22 5.22 -2.48 25.52
C VAL A 22 6.35 -3.19 24.77
N VAL A 23 7.56 -3.15 25.32
CA VAL A 23 8.73 -3.85 24.74
C VAL A 23 8.52 -5.36 24.77
N ASP A 24 8.13 -5.91 25.92
CA ASP A 24 7.92 -7.35 26.11
C ASP A 24 6.79 -7.86 25.20
N ALA A 25 5.70 -7.10 25.05
CA ALA A 25 4.61 -7.42 24.13
C ALA A 25 5.06 -7.43 22.66
N GLY A 26 5.89 -6.46 22.26
CA GLY A 26 6.46 -6.41 20.90
C GLY A 26 7.38 -7.59 20.61
N ILE A 27 8.23 -7.98 21.58
CA ILE A 27 9.09 -9.16 21.45
C ILE A 27 8.26 -10.43 21.35
N LEU A 28 7.24 -10.59 22.19
CA LEU A 28 6.35 -11.75 22.14
C LEU A 28 5.64 -11.83 20.79
N LEU A 29 5.10 -10.70 20.30
CA LEU A 29 4.46 -10.64 18.99
C LEU A 29 5.41 -11.10 17.89
N LEU A 30 6.65 -10.61 17.88
CA LEU A 30 7.67 -11.02 16.91
C LEU A 30 8.00 -12.51 17.00
N GLN A 31 8.06 -13.08 18.20
CA GLN A 31 8.30 -14.51 18.39
C GLN A 31 7.14 -15.38 17.90
N THR A 32 5.91 -14.89 18.01
CA THR A 32 4.71 -15.62 17.60
C THR A 32 4.32 -15.39 16.14
N THR A 33 4.87 -14.37 15.50
CA THR A 33 4.54 -14.05 14.11
C THR A 33 5.36 -14.93 13.20
N ASP A 34 4.67 -15.68 12.34
CA ASP A 34 5.31 -16.35 11.22
C ASP A 34 5.69 -15.31 10.16
N MET A 35 6.96 -14.90 10.19
CA MET A 35 7.49 -13.91 9.26
C MET A 35 7.64 -14.45 7.84
N GLU A 36 7.78 -15.77 7.68
CA GLU A 36 7.88 -16.41 6.37
C GLU A 36 6.52 -16.35 5.67
N GLU A 37 5.46 -16.76 6.37
CA GLU A 37 4.08 -16.65 5.89
C GLU A 37 3.72 -15.20 5.50
N LYS A 38 4.10 -14.22 6.33
CA LYS A 38 3.83 -12.80 6.04
C LYS A 38 4.56 -12.28 4.80
N VAL A 39 5.77 -12.78 4.54
CA VAL A 39 6.53 -12.42 3.34
C VAL A 39 5.92 -13.07 2.10
N GLU A 40 5.48 -14.32 2.20
CA GLU A 40 4.78 -15.01 1.11
C GLU A 40 3.44 -14.34 0.76
N GLU A 41 2.64 -13.97 1.77
CA GLU A 41 1.40 -13.22 1.60
C GLU A 41 1.65 -11.90 0.86
N LEU A 42 2.64 -11.13 1.31
CA LEU A 42 3.01 -9.87 0.66
C LEU A 42 3.51 -10.06 -0.78
N ALA A 43 4.28 -11.12 -1.04
CA ALA A 43 4.75 -11.42 -2.39
C ALA A 43 3.57 -11.75 -3.34
N ALA A 44 2.57 -12.50 -2.86
CA ALA A 44 1.37 -12.79 -3.63
C ALA A 44 0.55 -11.52 -3.93
N GLU A 45 0.39 -10.63 -2.94
CA GLU A 45 -0.28 -9.33 -3.13
C GLU A 45 0.42 -8.47 -4.18
N ILE A 46 1.76 -8.39 -4.12
CA ILE A 46 2.55 -7.64 -5.09
C ILE A 46 2.39 -8.23 -6.49
N SER A 47 2.43 -9.55 -6.64
CA SER A 47 2.23 -10.21 -7.93
C SER A 47 0.87 -9.85 -8.52
N ALA A 48 -0.20 -9.96 -7.73
CA ALA A 48 -1.55 -9.62 -8.19
C ALA A 48 -1.68 -8.14 -8.57
N ALA A 49 -1.03 -7.24 -7.82
CA ALA A 49 -1.01 -5.82 -8.13
C ALA A 49 -0.26 -5.51 -9.43
N LEU A 50 0.85 -6.22 -9.69
CA LEU A 50 1.61 -6.09 -10.94
C LEU A 50 0.80 -6.59 -12.15
N ASP A 51 0.15 -7.76 -12.02
CA ASP A 51 -0.70 -8.31 -13.09
C ASP A 51 -1.86 -7.35 -13.42
N MET A 52 -2.51 -6.80 -12.38
CA MET A 52 -3.55 -5.79 -12.55
C MET A 52 -3.02 -4.51 -13.21
N GLY A 53 -1.83 -4.05 -12.81
CA GLY A 53 -1.19 -2.88 -13.40
C GLY A 53 -0.84 -3.09 -14.87
N GLU A 54 -0.38 -4.28 -15.24
CA GLU A 54 -0.13 -4.64 -16.64
C GLU A 54 -1.43 -4.66 -17.45
N PHE A 55 -2.50 -5.26 -16.92
CA PHE A 55 -3.82 -5.26 -17.55
C PHE A 55 -4.36 -3.85 -17.77
N CYS A 56 -4.31 -2.99 -16.75
CA CYS A 56 -4.70 -1.58 -16.87
C CYS A 56 -3.85 -0.84 -17.92
N SER A 57 -2.54 -1.08 -17.95
CA SER A 57 -1.64 -0.49 -18.95
C SER A 57 -1.98 -0.94 -20.37
N GLN A 58 -2.43 -2.19 -20.54
CA GLN A 58 -2.89 -2.69 -21.84
C GLN A 58 -4.21 -2.03 -22.27
N ILE A 59 -5.15 -1.84 -21.33
CA ILE A 59 -6.39 -1.09 -21.59
C ILE A 59 -6.09 0.36 -21.97
N GLU A 60 -5.21 1.03 -21.24
CA GLU A 60 -4.81 2.42 -21.55
C GLU A 60 -4.18 2.53 -22.94
N ARG A 61 -3.45 1.50 -23.42
CA ARG A 61 -2.93 1.45 -24.80
C ARG A 61 -4.00 1.18 -25.85
N LEU A 62 -5.10 0.51 -25.48
CA LEU A 62 -6.26 0.32 -26.36
C LEU A 62 -7.12 1.59 -26.45
N GLY A 63 -7.05 2.47 -25.46
CA GLY A 63 -7.79 3.72 -25.39
C GLY A 63 -7.02 4.91 -25.93
N VAL A 64 -7.53 5.47 -27.04
CA VAL A 64 -7.36 6.84 -27.53
C VAL A 64 -6.21 7.08 -28.52
N ASP A 65 -6.46 6.72 -29.78
CA ASP A 65 -6.59 7.79 -30.78
C ASP A 65 -8.06 8.24 -30.72
N ASP A 66 -8.32 9.56 -30.68
CA ASP A 66 -9.65 10.18 -30.52
C ASP A 66 -10.65 9.89 -31.66
N GLU A 67 -10.27 9.03 -32.60
CA GLU A 67 -11.12 8.46 -33.64
C GLU A 67 -11.14 6.95 -33.43
N LEU A 68 -12.14 6.45 -32.69
CA LEU A 68 -12.48 5.04 -32.75
C LEU A 68 -12.96 4.77 -34.18
N ASP A 69 -12.06 4.34 -35.05
CA ASP A 69 -12.37 3.92 -36.41
C ASP A 69 -13.49 2.87 -36.36
N GLU A 70 -14.42 2.92 -37.30
CA GLU A 70 -15.55 1.98 -37.41
C GLU A 70 -15.08 0.52 -37.39
N ASP A 71 -13.87 0.25 -37.90
CA ASP A 71 -13.18 -1.04 -37.89
C ASP A 71 -12.88 -1.56 -36.46
N PHE A 72 -12.59 -0.67 -35.50
CA PHE A 72 -12.27 -1.03 -34.12
C PHE A 72 -13.54 -1.44 -33.33
N LEU A 73 -14.68 -0.83 -33.67
CA LEU A 73 -15.99 -1.16 -33.09
C LEU A 73 -16.50 -2.52 -33.62
N GLU A 74 -16.23 -2.83 -34.89
CA GLU A 74 -16.52 -4.14 -35.50
C GLU A 74 -15.68 -5.27 -34.88
N ILE A 75 -14.39 -5.04 -34.61
CA ILE A 75 -13.50 -6.02 -33.94
C ILE A 75 -13.97 -6.37 -32.52
N LEU A 76 -14.58 -5.40 -31.81
CA LEU A 76 -15.07 -5.59 -30.45
C LEU A 76 -16.50 -6.15 -30.38
N GLY A 77 -17.16 -6.36 -31.53
CA GLY A 77 -18.51 -6.92 -31.59
C GLY A 77 -19.56 -6.02 -30.92
N LEU A 78 -19.30 -4.71 -30.86
CA LEU A 78 -20.24 -3.73 -30.34
C LEU A 78 -21.03 -3.18 -31.54
N ASP A 79 -22.25 -3.68 -31.73
CA ASP A 79 -23.15 -3.20 -32.77
C ASP A 79 -23.38 -1.69 -32.59
N ILE A 80 -23.03 -0.90 -33.61
CA ILE A 80 -23.41 0.51 -33.73
C ILE A 80 -24.76 0.54 -34.47
N GLU A 81 -25.83 0.83 -33.75
CA GLU A 81 -27.17 1.12 -34.32
C GLU A 81 -27.31 2.61 -34.64
#